data_AF-A0A183CBE8-F1
#
_entry.id   AF-A0A183CBE8-F1
#
_cell.length_a   1.000
_cell.length_b   1.000
_cell.length_c   1.000
_cell.angle_alpha   90.00
_cell.angle_beta   90.00
_cell.angle_gamma   90.00
#
_symmetry.space_group_name_H-M   'P 1'
#
loop_
_entity.id
_entity.type
_entity.pdbx_description
1 polymer ?
#
loop_
_entity_poly.entity_id
_entity_poly.type
_entity_poly.pdbx_seq_one_letter_code
_entity_poly.pdbx_strand_id
1 'polypeptide(L)'
;MVIRRVVCAVSGGVDSALSAFLLKRRGFDVVGVHMTNWDPQDESGDSSSCPQTEDLADSEKLCDYLGIKLHVVNFVKQYWNEVFVAFENFGADALATGHFAKTSQGDFLENNLPIGQKDALKDQTYFLSSLSHCQLDRVMFPSTGICFIGRKRKFGEFLCKYIDSDSGPLIDIDTGMTISGIRHKGIHNFTIGKRLRMENCIGCLEKLSPHGDALYVAGIDQSSRSVYLCAGNIHPKLFSKRVLVSSPVWISGEPPKELHGQNRLQCLFQRTILPIPCALYSHQKDDRFFELEFGFARAVLRIACNDSFPGHIRNAASVSLKNFVRTNWSGDGDAPLAEDEREQIRSALLETMFQLPSYVRPQMIEIVCQISKVDFPDRWPQLIQLLSQHLQAATAFDQLSVSLGTLEQLISR
;
A
#
# COMPACT_ATOMS: atom_id res chain seq x y z
N MET A 1 -0.92 33.66 10.17
CA MET A 1 -1.36 33.45 11.57
C MET A 1 -0.15 32.97 12.35
N VAL A 2 0.14 33.52 13.53
CA VAL A 2 1.25 33.03 14.35
C VAL A 2 0.69 31.96 15.27
N ILE A 3 1.03 30.69 15.01
CA ILE A 3 0.60 29.56 15.84
C ILE A 3 1.34 29.64 17.18
N ARG A 4 0.59 29.71 18.28
CA ARG A 4 1.16 29.78 19.63
C ARG A 4 0.79 28.55 20.45
N ARG A 5 -0.49 28.18 20.44
CA ARG A 5 -0.99 27.05 21.24
C ARG A 5 -1.24 25.84 20.38
N VAL A 6 -0.63 24.72 20.76
CA VAL A 6 -0.74 23.44 20.06
C VAL A 6 -1.27 22.39 21.02
N VAL A 7 -2.35 21.72 20.63
CA VAL A 7 -2.80 20.50 21.31
C VAL A 7 -2.06 19.32 20.73
N CYS A 8 -1.38 18.54 21.55
CA CYS A 8 -0.72 17.31 21.14
C CYS A 8 -1.55 16.11 21.60
N ALA A 9 -1.93 15.23 20.67
CA ALA A 9 -2.50 13.93 21.02
C ALA A 9 -1.41 13.04 21.63
N VAL A 10 -1.58 12.62 22.89
CA VAL A 10 -0.63 11.82 23.67
C VAL A 10 -1.26 10.46 23.98
N SER A 11 -0.71 9.40 23.40
CA SER A 11 -1.30 8.06 23.46
C SER A 11 -0.57 7.11 24.41
N GLY A 12 0.41 7.58 25.18
CA GLY A 12 1.37 6.74 25.93
C GLY A 12 2.50 6.17 25.06
N GLY A 13 2.41 6.30 23.74
CA GLY A 13 3.42 5.80 22.80
C GLY A 13 4.59 6.77 22.57
N VAL A 14 5.75 6.21 22.22
CA VAL A 14 7.01 6.94 21.98
C VAL A 14 6.88 8.04 20.91
N ASP A 15 6.14 7.79 19.83
CA ASP A 15 5.96 8.78 18.75
C ASP A 15 5.22 10.03 19.22
N SER A 16 4.17 9.85 20.04
CA SER A 16 3.42 10.96 20.63
C SER A 16 4.25 11.71 21.68
N ALA A 17 5.06 10.98 22.44
CA ALA A 17 5.99 11.55 23.42
C ALA A 17 7.06 12.42 22.78
N LEU A 18 7.69 11.92 21.72
CA LEU A 18 8.68 12.67 20.96
C LEU A 18 8.05 13.90 20.31
N SER A 19 6.81 13.79 19.82
CA SER A 19 6.09 14.92 19.23
C SER A 19 5.85 16.04 20.24
N ALA A 20 5.34 15.70 21.43
CA ALA A 20 5.14 16.66 22.52
C ALA A 20 6.46 17.33 22.95
N PHE A 21 7.54 16.55 23.08
CA PHE A 21 8.87 17.07 23.41
C PHE A 21 9.39 18.04 22.34
N LEU A 22 9.28 17.69 21.05
CA LEU A 22 9.75 18.53 19.94
C LEU A 22 8.97 19.85 19.86
N LEU A 23 7.66 19.84 20.12
CA LEU A 23 6.84 21.04 20.19
C LEU A 23 7.27 21.93 21.35
N LYS A 24 7.42 21.36 22.56
CA LYS A 24 7.85 22.11 23.75
C LYS A 24 9.24 22.73 23.55
N ARG A 25 10.18 21.97 22.99
CA ARG A 25 11.55 22.42 22.70
C ARG A 25 11.60 23.58 21.69
N ARG A 26 10.64 23.64 20.75
CA ARG A 26 10.47 24.75 19.80
C ARG A 26 9.77 25.98 20.39
N GLY A 27 9.30 25.91 21.64
CA GLY A 27 8.70 27.04 22.34
C GLY A 27 7.20 27.21 22.14
N PHE A 28 6.50 26.20 21.61
CA PHE A 28 5.04 26.21 21.55
C PHE A 28 4.42 26.11 22.96
N ASP A 29 3.23 26.71 23.14
CA ASP A 29 2.37 26.45 24.29
C ASP A 29 1.63 25.14 24.06
N VAL A 30 2.14 24.06 24.66
CA VAL A 30 1.67 22.69 24.39
C VAL A 30 0.70 22.24 25.48
N VAL A 31 -0.45 21.73 25.04
CA VAL A 31 -1.43 21.03 25.88
C VAL A 31 -1.50 19.57 25.43
N GLY A 32 -1.26 18.63 26.33
CA GLY A 32 -1.40 17.20 26.05
C GLY A 32 -2.86 16.77 26.15
N VAL A 33 -3.33 15.95 25.21
CA VAL A 33 -4.66 15.34 25.25
C VAL A 33 -4.53 13.82 25.08
N HIS A 34 -4.93 13.08 26.12
CA HIS A 34 -5.10 11.63 26.07
C HIS A 34 -6.56 11.30 25.77
N MET A 35 -6.79 10.36 24.84
CA MET A 35 -8.13 10.03 24.36
C MET A 35 -8.48 8.59 24.69
N THR A 36 -9.58 8.42 25.40
CA THR A 36 -10.18 7.10 25.62
C THR A 36 -11.27 6.88 24.58
N ASN A 37 -10.98 6.02 23.60
CA ASN A 37 -11.86 5.77 22.45
C ASN A 37 -12.60 4.42 22.54
N TRP A 38 -12.33 3.64 23.59
CA TRP A 38 -12.87 2.28 23.76
C TRP A 38 -13.18 2.01 25.23
N ASP A 39 -14.24 1.25 25.53
CA ASP A 39 -14.64 0.94 26.91
C ASP A 39 -13.68 -0.12 27.52
N PRO A 40 -13.09 0.13 28.69
CA PRO A 40 -12.26 -0.87 29.39
C PRO A 40 -12.97 -2.21 29.65
N GLN A 41 -14.30 -2.22 29.80
CA GLN A 41 -15.08 -3.44 30.08
C GLN A 41 -15.11 -4.42 28.90
N ASP A 42 -14.94 -3.92 27.68
CA ASP A 42 -14.81 -4.74 26.47
C ASP A 42 -13.43 -5.46 26.39
N GLU A 43 -12.44 -4.98 27.15
CA GLU A 43 -11.09 -5.54 27.17
C GLU A 43 -10.89 -6.67 28.20
N SER A 44 -11.83 -6.86 29.14
CA SER A 44 -11.78 -7.88 30.20
C SER A 44 -12.06 -9.32 29.72
N GLY A 45 -11.34 -9.77 28.69
CA GLY A 45 -11.41 -11.14 28.18
C GLY A 45 -10.31 -12.09 28.66
N ASP A 46 -9.12 -11.60 29.01
CA ASP A 46 -8.02 -12.38 29.61
C ASP A 46 -6.77 -11.50 29.72
N SER A 47 -6.52 -10.91 30.89
CA SER A 47 -5.21 -10.52 31.45
C SER A 47 -5.41 -9.50 32.59
N SER A 48 -4.66 -9.70 33.68
CA SER A 48 -4.75 -8.95 34.93
C SER A 48 -4.12 -7.54 34.91
N SER A 49 -3.91 -6.93 33.75
CA SER A 49 -3.63 -5.50 33.63
C SER A 49 -4.36 -4.94 32.41
N CYS A 50 -5.09 -3.83 32.59
CA CYS A 50 -5.75 -3.16 31.49
C CYS A 50 -4.71 -2.27 30.76
N PRO A 51 -4.44 -2.48 29.46
CA PRO A 51 -3.46 -1.68 28.71
C PRO A 51 -3.77 -0.18 28.72
N GLN A 52 -5.04 0.21 28.73
CA GLN A 52 -5.44 1.62 28.74
C GLN A 52 -5.00 2.35 30.02
N THR A 53 -5.00 1.67 31.17
CA THR A 53 -4.49 2.23 32.42
C THR A 53 -2.96 2.42 32.39
N GLU A 54 -2.23 1.58 31.65
CA GLU A 54 -0.78 1.74 31.46
C GLU A 54 -0.48 2.91 30.51
N ASP A 55 -1.19 3.01 29.38
CA ASP A 55 -1.04 4.08 28.40
C ASP A 55 -1.36 5.47 28.98
N LEU A 56 -2.39 5.57 29.83
CA LEU A 56 -2.72 6.80 30.53
C LEU A 56 -1.63 7.16 31.54
N ALA A 57 -1.17 6.20 32.35
CA ALA A 57 -0.12 6.45 33.33
C ALA A 57 1.19 6.91 32.66
N ASP A 58 1.53 6.38 31.49
CA ASP A 58 2.68 6.83 30.72
C ASP A 58 2.47 8.22 30.10
N SER A 59 1.24 8.55 29.70
CA SER A 59 0.87 9.90 29.26
C SER A 59 0.99 10.93 30.39
N GLU A 60 0.57 10.58 31.60
CA GLU A 60 0.70 11.41 32.81
C GLU A 60 2.17 11.68 33.13
N LYS A 61 3.00 10.62 33.28
CA LYS A 61 4.43 10.74 33.55
C LYS A 61 5.14 11.63 32.53
N LEU A 62 4.82 11.46 31.24
CA LEU A 62 5.38 12.27 30.17
C LEU A 62 5.01 13.75 30.33
N CYS A 63 3.73 14.05 30.57
CA CYS A 63 3.26 15.43 30.65
C CYS A 63 3.84 16.14 31.88
N ASP A 64 3.93 15.44 33.00
CA ASP A 64 4.60 15.92 34.21
C ASP A 64 6.08 16.22 33.96
N TYR A 65 6.79 15.31 33.28
CA TYR A 65 8.20 15.49 32.92
C TYR A 65 8.43 16.70 31.99
N LEU A 66 7.54 16.92 31.02
CA LEU A 66 7.62 18.04 30.07
C LEU A 66 7.08 19.36 30.64
N GLY A 67 6.45 19.35 31.82
CA GLY A 67 5.76 20.50 32.38
C GLY A 67 4.65 21.01 31.45
N ILE A 68 3.85 20.10 30.89
CA ILE A 68 2.69 20.41 30.05
C ILE A 68 1.42 19.89 30.72
N LYS A 69 0.30 20.60 30.52
CA LYS A 69 -0.98 20.19 31.09
C LYS A 69 -1.55 19.02 30.30
N LEU A 70 -1.90 17.93 30.98
CA LEU A 70 -2.63 16.81 30.38
C LEU A 70 -4.14 16.95 30.59
N HIS A 71 -4.89 16.73 29.52
CA HIS A 71 -6.34 16.56 29.55
C HIS A 71 -6.70 15.15 29.11
N VAL A 72 -7.61 14.50 29.83
CA VAL A 72 -8.16 13.20 29.45
C VAL A 72 -9.56 13.42 28.90
N VAL A 73 -9.81 12.95 27.67
CA VAL A 73 -11.10 13.11 26.99
C VAL A 73 -11.64 11.73 26.63
N ASN A 74 -12.91 11.49 26.93
CA ASN A 74 -13.58 10.23 26.62
C ASN A 74 -14.45 10.40 25.37
N PHE A 75 -14.08 9.71 24.29
CA PHE A 75 -14.81 9.70 23.02
C PHE A 75 -15.58 8.40 22.78
N VAL A 76 -15.70 7.50 23.76
CA VAL A 76 -16.44 6.23 23.64
C VAL A 76 -17.88 6.46 23.13
N LYS A 77 -18.52 7.57 23.50
CA LYS A 77 -19.88 7.93 23.04
C LYS A 77 -19.94 8.87 21.82
N GLN A 78 -18.85 9.57 21.49
CA GLN A 78 -18.83 10.66 20.50
C GLN A 78 -18.03 10.33 19.24
N TYR A 79 -17.67 9.06 19.05
CA TYR A 79 -16.89 8.65 17.90
C TYR A 79 -17.75 8.75 16.65
N TRP A 80 -17.49 9.77 15.82
CA TRP A 80 -17.32 9.66 14.36
C TRP A 80 -17.22 11.05 13.69
N ASN A 81 -17.78 12.12 14.25
CA ASN A 81 -17.78 13.46 13.60
C ASN A 81 -17.19 14.62 14.43
N GLU A 82 -16.82 14.43 15.71
CA GLU A 82 -16.56 15.57 16.63
C GLU A 82 -15.17 15.63 17.27
N VAL A 83 -14.23 14.75 16.86
CA VAL A 83 -12.86 14.79 17.42
C VAL A 83 -12.20 16.15 17.17
N PHE A 84 -12.47 16.78 16.02
CA PHE A 84 -12.00 18.14 15.73
C PHE A 84 -12.70 19.24 16.52
N VAL A 85 -14.00 19.09 16.79
CA VAL A 85 -14.80 20.05 17.59
C VAL A 85 -14.32 20.07 19.04
N ALA A 86 -13.92 18.90 19.57
CA ALA A 86 -13.33 18.81 20.90
C ALA A 86 -11.98 19.54 21.01
N PHE A 87 -11.23 19.69 19.92
CA PHE A 87 -9.96 20.43 19.94
C PHE A 87 -10.11 21.95 19.93
N GLU A 88 -11.13 22.47 19.24
CA GLU A 88 -11.44 23.91 19.26
C GLU A 88 -11.78 24.38 20.68
N ASN A 89 -12.38 23.51 21.51
CA ASN A 89 -12.70 23.81 22.91
C ASN A 89 -11.47 24.08 23.80
N PHE A 90 -10.26 23.68 23.38
CA PHE A 90 -9.02 23.98 24.11
C PHE A 90 -8.38 25.32 23.69
N GLY A 91 -9.01 26.07 22.77
CA GLY A 91 -8.50 27.33 22.25
C GLY A 91 -7.14 27.16 21.55
N ALA A 92 -6.95 26.03 20.87
CA ALA A 92 -5.71 25.69 20.18
C ALA A 92 -5.70 26.23 18.76
N ASP A 93 -4.53 26.70 18.31
CA ASP A 93 -4.32 27.17 16.95
C ASP A 93 -4.06 26.00 15.97
N ALA A 94 -3.51 24.90 16.50
CA ALA A 94 -3.17 23.69 15.75
C ALA A 94 -3.25 22.42 16.61
N LEU A 95 -3.42 21.28 15.95
CA LEU A 95 -3.36 19.93 16.49
C LEU A 95 -2.03 19.29 16.08
N ALA A 96 -1.42 18.49 16.95
CA ALA A 96 -0.25 17.68 16.64
C ALA A 96 -0.51 16.22 16.98
N THR A 97 0.00 15.32 16.16
CA THR A 97 -0.09 13.87 16.41
C THR A 97 1.26 13.19 16.18
N GLY A 98 1.42 12.01 16.75
CA GLY A 98 2.60 11.16 16.53
C GLY A 98 2.66 10.49 15.15
N HIS A 99 1.74 10.79 14.22
CA HIS A 99 1.75 10.14 12.92
C HIS A 99 3.02 10.47 12.14
N PHE A 100 3.56 9.46 11.46
CA PHE A 100 4.68 9.62 10.55
C PHE A 100 4.16 9.97 9.16
N ALA A 101 3.89 11.26 8.96
CA ALA A 101 3.41 11.85 7.73
C ALA A 101 4.03 13.24 7.52
N LYS A 102 3.83 13.83 6.34
CA LYS A 102 4.30 15.18 6.02
C LYS A 102 3.24 15.92 5.21
N THR A 103 3.05 17.20 5.51
CA THR A 103 2.20 18.11 4.73
C THR A 103 3.05 19.12 3.96
N SER A 104 2.44 19.83 3.00
CA SER A 104 3.09 20.97 2.30
C SER A 104 3.44 22.13 3.24
N GLN A 105 2.81 22.19 4.41
CA GLN A 105 3.04 23.21 5.41
C GLN A 105 4.26 22.91 6.31
N GLY A 106 4.90 21.74 6.16
CA GLY A 106 6.01 21.31 7.01
C GLY A 106 5.56 20.67 8.32
N ASP A 107 6.53 20.18 9.10
CA ASP A 107 6.25 19.40 10.31
C ASP A 107 5.60 20.25 11.42
N PHE A 108 5.84 21.57 11.38
CA PHE A 108 5.37 22.56 12.37
C PHE A 108 4.58 23.71 11.75
N LEU A 109 3.98 23.51 10.57
CA LEU A 109 3.24 24.56 9.85
C LEU A 109 4.10 25.80 9.53
N GLU A 110 5.37 25.57 9.17
CA GLU A 110 6.37 26.58 8.82
C GLU A 110 6.28 27.07 7.36
N ASN A 111 5.33 26.53 6.58
CA ASN A 111 5.00 26.81 5.17
C ASN A 111 6.13 26.46 4.18
N ASN A 112 5.74 26.12 2.94
CA ASN A 112 6.64 25.98 1.78
C ASN A 112 7.72 24.88 1.87
N LEU A 113 7.37 23.67 2.30
CA LEU A 113 8.26 22.51 2.16
C LEU A 113 7.77 21.55 1.06
N PRO A 114 8.67 20.95 0.26
CA PRO A 114 8.30 19.92 -0.70
C PRO A 114 7.58 18.77 0.01
N ILE A 115 6.40 18.39 -0.50
CA ILE A 115 5.73 17.16 -0.10
C ILE A 115 6.60 16.01 -0.59
N GLY A 116 7.03 15.15 0.33
CA GLY A 116 7.82 13.98 0.03
C GLY A 116 7.68 12.96 1.15
N GLN A 117 7.85 11.68 0.82
CA GLN A 117 7.89 10.62 1.82
C GLN A 117 9.17 10.77 2.65
N LYS A 118 9.05 10.84 3.98
CA LYS A 118 10.23 10.82 4.88
C LYS A 118 10.94 9.46 4.80
N ASP A 119 10.16 8.38 4.94
CA ASP A 119 10.58 6.97 4.82
C ASP A 119 9.35 6.17 4.36
N ALA A 120 9.42 5.56 3.18
CA ALA A 120 8.30 4.85 2.57
C ALA A 120 7.82 3.63 3.39
N LEU A 121 8.69 3.00 4.19
CA LEU A 121 8.32 1.84 5.00
C LEU A 121 7.58 2.22 6.29
N LYS A 122 7.80 3.45 6.76
CA LYS A 122 7.20 3.99 7.98
C LYS A 122 6.03 4.92 7.70
N ASP A 123 5.82 5.32 6.44
CA ASP A 123 4.77 6.25 6.02
C ASP A 123 3.38 5.80 6.50
N GLN A 124 2.68 6.70 7.17
CA GLN A 124 1.35 6.48 7.72
C GLN A 124 0.26 7.26 6.96
N THR A 125 0.59 7.92 5.85
CA THR A 125 -0.39 8.62 4.99
C THR A 125 -1.56 7.74 4.56
N TYR A 126 -1.36 6.42 4.42
CA TYR A 126 -2.41 5.44 4.13
C TYR A 126 -3.63 5.58 5.05
N PHE A 127 -3.40 5.77 6.36
CA PHE A 127 -4.48 5.90 7.36
C PHE A 127 -5.08 7.30 7.43
N LEU A 128 -4.41 8.30 6.83
CA LEU A 128 -4.83 9.70 6.82
C LEU A 128 -5.53 10.09 5.52
N SER A 129 -5.79 9.13 4.63
CA SER A 129 -6.34 9.34 3.29
C SER A 129 -7.76 9.91 3.25
N SER A 130 -8.51 9.82 4.37
CA SER A 130 -9.85 10.41 4.50
C SER A 130 -9.86 11.85 5.00
N LEU A 131 -8.70 12.42 5.38
CA LEU A 131 -8.63 13.80 5.86
C LEU A 131 -8.78 14.80 4.71
N SER A 132 -9.50 15.88 4.98
CA SER A 132 -9.65 17.01 4.05
C SER A 132 -8.51 18.02 4.20
N HIS A 133 -8.32 18.85 3.17
CA HIS A 133 -7.32 19.93 3.21
C HIS A 133 -7.51 20.87 4.41
N CYS A 134 -8.75 21.27 4.72
CA CYS A 134 -9.03 22.16 5.83
C CYS A 134 -8.69 21.54 7.20
N GLN A 135 -8.81 20.22 7.35
CA GLN A 135 -8.36 19.51 8.54
C GLN A 135 -6.82 19.49 8.61
N LEU A 136 -6.13 19.29 7.48
CA LEU A 136 -4.68 19.22 7.44
C LEU A 136 -3.97 20.57 7.63
N ASP A 137 -4.60 21.69 7.28
CA ASP A 137 -4.02 23.04 7.43
C ASP A 137 -3.70 23.42 8.87
N ARG A 138 -4.33 22.74 9.84
CA ARG A 138 -4.13 22.96 11.27
C ARG A 138 -3.50 21.76 11.97
N VAL A 139 -2.89 20.82 11.22
CA VAL A 139 -2.29 19.61 11.77
C VAL A 139 -0.78 19.57 11.58
N MET A 140 -0.06 19.29 12.66
CA MET A 140 1.38 19.08 12.73
C MET A 140 1.69 17.58 12.85
N PHE A 141 2.78 17.16 12.20
CA PHE A 141 3.33 15.80 12.30
C PHE A 141 4.82 15.83 12.72
N PRO A 142 5.12 16.15 13.99
CA PRO A 142 6.48 16.33 14.47
C PRO A 142 7.32 15.04 14.53
N SER A 143 6.67 13.87 14.58
CA SER A 143 7.35 12.59 14.83
C SER A 143 8.38 12.22 13.75
N THR A 144 9.45 11.56 14.18
CA THR A 144 10.51 10.99 13.34
C THR A 144 10.40 9.47 13.15
N GLY A 145 9.30 8.85 13.58
CA GLY A 145 8.93 7.47 13.19
C GLY A 145 9.66 6.38 13.97
N ILE A 146 9.40 6.30 15.28
CA ILE A 146 9.83 5.19 16.14
C ILE A 146 8.60 4.31 16.42
N CYS A 147 8.25 3.47 15.43
CA CYS A 147 7.08 2.61 15.52
C CYS A 147 7.43 1.29 16.23
N PHE A 148 6.89 1.07 17.42
CA PHE A 148 6.91 -0.25 18.07
C PHE A 148 5.61 -0.99 17.78
N ILE A 149 5.73 -2.24 17.34
CA ILE A 149 4.61 -3.14 17.07
C ILE A 149 4.02 -3.55 18.42
N GLY A 150 2.82 -3.06 18.73
CA GLY A 150 2.04 -3.51 19.87
C GLY A 150 1.77 -5.02 19.81
N ARG A 151 1.57 -5.65 20.98
CA ARG A 151 1.30 -7.09 21.09
C ARG A 151 0.05 -7.45 20.28
N LYS A 152 0.18 -8.41 19.37
CA LYS A 152 -0.92 -8.92 18.55
C LYS A 152 -1.97 -9.58 19.46
N ARG A 153 -3.07 -8.89 19.74
CA ARG A 153 -4.29 -9.51 20.26
C ARG A 153 -4.76 -10.58 19.27
N LYS A 154 -5.38 -11.66 19.76
CA LYS A 154 -6.02 -12.65 18.89
C LYS A 154 -7.30 -12.06 18.28
N PHE A 155 -7.15 -11.37 17.15
CA PHE A 155 -8.22 -10.61 16.49
C PHE A 155 -9.50 -11.42 16.19
N GLY A 156 -9.38 -12.71 15.85
CA GLY A 156 -10.53 -13.58 15.62
C GLY A 156 -11.37 -13.80 16.88
N GLU A 157 -10.73 -14.01 18.04
CA GLU A 157 -11.42 -14.17 19.33
C GLU A 157 -12.13 -12.88 19.75
N PHE A 158 -11.56 -11.72 19.40
CA PHE A 158 -12.19 -10.41 19.62
C PHE A 158 -13.48 -10.25 18.80
N LEU A 159 -13.46 -10.54 17.49
CA LEU A 159 -14.63 -10.38 16.63
C LEU A 159 -15.80 -11.30 17.06
N CYS A 160 -15.50 -12.53 17.50
CA CYS A 160 -16.51 -13.47 17.96
C CYS A 160 -17.30 -13.00 19.19
N LYS A 161 -16.85 -11.97 19.91
CA LYS A 161 -17.61 -11.36 21.01
C LYS A 161 -18.77 -10.48 20.51
N TYR A 162 -18.66 -9.94 19.30
CA TYR A 162 -19.59 -8.94 18.76
C TYR A 162 -20.36 -9.43 17.53
N ILE A 163 -19.83 -10.44 16.83
CA ILE A 163 -20.41 -10.97 15.60
C ILE A 163 -20.65 -12.46 15.77
N ASP A 164 -21.90 -12.87 15.56
CA ASP A 164 -22.28 -14.28 15.54
C ASP A 164 -21.47 -15.04 14.48
N SER A 165 -20.92 -16.18 14.90
CA SER A 165 -20.07 -17.01 14.06
C SER A 165 -20.89 -18.00 13.25
N ASP A 166 -21.40 -17.55 12.10
CA ASP A 166 -22.06 -18.42 11.12
C ASP A 166 -21.05 -19.36 10.45
N SER A 167 -21.10 -20.64 10.78
CA SER A 167 -20.22 -21.65 10.19
C SER A 167 -20.60 -21.98 8.75
N GLY A 168 -19.61 -22.08 7.86
CA GLY A 168 -19.80 -22.32 6.45
C GLY A 168 -18.77 -23.27 5.84
N PRO A 169 -18.99 -23.76 4.60
CA PRO A 169 -18.10 -24.68 3.92
C PRO A 169 -16.84 -23.98 3.40
N LEU A 170 -15.75 -24.74 3.32
CA LEU A 170 -14.57 -24.38 2.54
C LEU A 170 -14.66 -25.09 1.18
N ILE A 171 -14.47 -24.35 0.09
CA ILE A 171 -14.63 -24.85 -1.28
C ILE A 171 -13.33 -24.65 -2.04
N ASP A 172 -12.91 -25.64 -2.81
CA ASP A 172 -11.84 -25.47 -3.78
C ASP A 172 -12.33 -24.64 -4.97
N ILE A 173 -11.63 -23.57 -5.32
CA ILE A 173 -12.04 -22.71 -6.42
C ILE A 173 -11.89 -23.37 -7.79
N ASP A 174 -10.97 -24.34 -7.93
CA ASP A 174 -10.67 -24.97 -9.22
C ASP A 174 -11.61 -26.14 -9.50
N THR A 175 -11.83 -27.00 -8.52
CA THR A 175 -12.72 -28.16 -8.67
C THR A 175 -14.18 -27.85 -8.30
N GLY A 176 -14.44 -26.76 -7.57
CA GLY A 176 -15.75 -26.46 -6.99
C GLY A 176 -16.18 -27.42 -5.89
N MET A 177 -15.30 -28.34 -5.47
CA MET A 177 -15.63 -29.35 -4.47
C MET A 177 -15.52 -28.79 -3.06
N THR A 178 -16.51 -29.11 -2.22
CA THR A 178 -16.47 -28.79 -0.80
C THR A 178 -15.46 -29.70 -0.10
N ILE A 179 -14.64 -29.11 0.77
CA ILE A 179 -13.67 -29.86 1.55
C ILE A 179 -14.39 -30.55 2.70
N SER A 180 -14.63 -31.85 2.52
CA SER A 180 -15.37 -32.68 3.47
C SER A 180 -14.72 -32.69 4.87
N GLY A 181 -15.53 -32.50 5.91
CA GLY A 181 -15.12 -32.65 7.31
C GLY A 181 -14.55 -31.40 7.98
N ILE A 182 -14.42 -30.29 7.25
CA ILE A 182 -13.88 -29.03 7.79
C ILE A 182 -14.82 -27.89 7.43
N ARG A 183 -15.20 -27.11 8.45
CA ARG A 183 -16.04 -25.91 8.32
C ARG A 183 -15.33 -24.76 9.00
N HIS A 184 -15.46 -23.57 8.43
CA HIS A 184 -14.90 -22.38 9.07
C HIS A 184 -15.86 -21.82 10.12
N LYS A 185 -15.35 -20.97 11.00
CA LYS A 185 -16.10 -20.29 12.07
C LYS A 185 -16.38 -18.85 11.66
N GLY A 186 -17.31 -18.61 10.73
CA GLY A 186 -17.62 -17.26 10.25
C GLY A 186 -16.75 -16.77 9.10
N ILE A 187 -17.37 -16.17 8.09
CA ILE A 187 -16.67 -15.56 6.94
C ILE A 187 -15.84 -14.33 7.34
N HIS A 188 -16.20 -13.65 8.43
CA HIS A 188 -15.53 -12.45 8.95
C HIS A 188 -14.07 -12.70 9.40
N ASN A 189 -13.70 -13.97 9.61
CA ASN A 189 -12.33 -14.37 9.95
C ASN A 189 -11.41 -14.51 8.73
N PHE A 190 -11.92 -14.26 7.52
CA PHE A 190 -11.19 -14.42 6.26
C PHE A 190 -11.08 -13.11 5.50
N THR A 191 -10.01 -13.01 4.72
CA THR A 191 -9.74 -11.90 3.81
C THR A 191 -9.15 -12.51 2.56
N ILE A 192 -9.50 -12.01 1.38
CA ILE A 192 -8.94 -12.48 0.11
C ILE A 192 -7.41 -12.35 0.14
N GLY A 193 -6.71 -13.37 -0.35
CA GLY A 193 -5.24 -13.48 -0.31
C GLY A 193 -4.67 -13.92 1.04
N LYS A 194 -5.49 -14.17 2.07
CA LYS A 194 -5.00 -14.68 3.35
C LYS A 194 -4.49 -16.11 3.19
N ARG A 195 -3.22 -16.32 3.56
CA ARG A 195 -2.64 -17.67 3.70
C ARG A 195 -3.23 -18.39 4.92
N LEU A 196 -3.67 -19.62 4.73
CA LEU A 196 -4.14 -20.49 5.81
C LEU A 196 -2.95 -21.16 6.51
N ARG A 197 -2.97 -21.18 7.84
CA ARG A 197 -2.01 -21.90 8.67
C ARG A 197 -2.54 -23.29 9.03
N MET A 198 -1.63 -24.25 9.08
CA MET A 198 -1.88 -25.70 9.09
C MET A 198 -2.70 -26.22 10.27
N GLU A 199 -2.83 -25.46 11.37
CA GLU A 199 -3.62 -25.86 12.55
C GLU A 199 -5.12 -26.02 12.25
N ASN A 200 -5.65 -25.29 11.27
CA ASN A 200 -7.09 -25.30 10.97
C ASN A 200 -7.52 -26.32 9.90
N CYS A 201 -6.57 -27.01 9.23
CA CYS A 201 -6.86 -27.72 7.98
C CYS A 201 -5.91 -28.91 7.69
N ILE A 202 -5.61 -29.73 8.70
CA ILE A 202 -4.67 -30.88 8.57
C ILE A 202 -5.10 -31.88 7.47
N GLY A 203 -6.40 -31.97 7.14
CA GLY A 203 -6.92 -32.85 6.08
C GLY A 203 -7.18 -32.20 4.71
N CYS A 204 -7.04 -30.87 4.55
CA CYS A 204 -7.34 -30.17 3.29
C CYS A 204 -6.17 -30.22 2.29
N LEU A 205 -4.94 -30.21 2.79
CA LEU A 205 -3.73 -29.98 1.98
C LEU A 205 -3.46 -31.12 0.99
N GLU A 206 -3.58 -32.38 1.43
CA GLU A 206 -3.32 -33.54 0.56
C GLU A 206 -4.28 -33.64 -0.64
N LYS A 207 -5.51 -33.11 -0.51
CA LYS A 207 -6.50 -33.15 -1.59
C LYS A 207 -6.40 -31.96 -2.56
N LEU A 208 -5.92 -30.81 -2.09
CA LEU A 208 -5.97 -29.53 -2.83
C LEU A 208 -4.62 -29.08 -3.37
N SER A 209 -3.53 -29.48 -2.72
CA SER A 209 -2.20 -29.22 -3.22
C SER A 209 -1.37 -30.50 -3.20
N PRO A 210 -1.43 -31.30 -4.28
CA PRO A 210 -0.62 -32.50 -4.46
C PRO A 210 0.89 -32.22 -4.35
N HIS A 211 1.29 -30.97 -4.56
CA HIS A 211 2.68 -30.51 -4.57
C HIS A 211 3.11 -29.83 -3.26
N GLY A 212 2.23 -29.74 -2.25
CA GLY A 212 2.56 -29.18 -0.93
C GLY A 212 2.54 -27.64 -0.85
N ASP A 213 1.92 -26.97 -1.82
CA ASP A 213 1.71 -25.52 -1.80
C ASP A 213 0.76 -25.10 -0.68
N ALA A 214 1.00 -23.92 -0.13
CA ALA A 214 0.10 -23.34 0.86
C ALA A 214 -1.24 -22.94 0.23
N LEU A 215 -2.31 -23.01 1.03
CA LEU A 215 -3.65 -22.59 0.63
C LEU A 215 -3.89 -21.11 0.94
N TYR A 216 -4.59 -20.44 0.02
CA TYR A 216 -4.96 -19.03 0.09
C TYR A 216 -6.46 -18.87 -0.12
N VAL A 217 -7.05 -17.86 0.52
CA VAL A 217 -8.45 -17.50 0.29
C VAL A 217 -8.58 -16.77 -1.04
N ALA A 218 -9.29 -17.36 -2.00
CA ALA A 218 -9.52 -16.81 -3.33
C ALA A 218 -10.87 -16.06 -3.45
N GLY A 219 -11.83 -16.35 -2.57
CA GLY A 219 -13.14 -15.72 -2.60
C GLY A 219 -13.94 -15.97 -1.33
N ILE A 220 -14.94 -15.11 -1.10
CA ILE A 220 -15.88 -15.21 0.02
C ILE A 220 -17.26 -14.92 -0.54
N ASP A 221 -18.21 -15.82 -0.33
CA ASP A 221 -19.61 -15.63 -0.69
C ASP A 221 -20.44 -15.50 0.59
N GLN A 222 -20.99 -14.31 0.81
CA GLN A 222 -21.81 -14.02 1.97
C GLN A 222 -23.18 -14.73 1.93
N SER A 223 -23.74 -14.98 0.74
CA SER A 223 -25.07 -15.57 0.59
C SER A 223 -25.06 -17.06 0.96
N SER A 224 -24.09 -17.81 0.41
CA SER A 224 -23.90 -19.23 0.73
C SER A 224 -23.02 -19.47 1.96
N ARG A 225 -22.44 -18.41 2.54
CA ARG A 225 -21.44 -18.48 3.61
C ARG A 225 -20.22 -19.33 3.24
N SER A 226 -19.89 -19.41 1.95
CA SER A 226 -18.78 -20.23 1.47
C SER A 226 -17.48 -19.43 1.41
N VAL A 227 -16.37 -20.09 1.73
CA VAL A 227 -15.02 -19.53 1.53
C VAL A 227 -14.30 -20.37 0.49
N TYR A 228 -13.89 -19.74 -0.60
CA TYR A 228 -13.19 -20.37 -1.70
C TYR A 228 -11.68 -20.32 -1.50
N LEU A 229 -11.00 -21.44 -1.71
CA LEU A 229 -9.57 -21.62 -1.50
C LEU A 229 -8.88 -21.97 -2.83
N CYS A 230 -7.63 -21.56 -2.96
CA CYS A 230 -6.74 -21.98 -4.05
C CYS A 230 -5.37 -22.39 -3.52
N ALA A 231 -4.67 -23.24 -4.27
CA ALA A 231 -3.29 -23.60 -3.99
C ALA A 231 -2.31 -22.57 -4.57
N GLY A 232 -1.31 -22.20 -3.78
CA GLY A 232 -0.25 -21.27 -4.20
C GLY A 232 -0.66 -19.80 -4.17
N ASN A 233 0.35 -18.92 -4.12
CA ASN A 233 0.17 -17.45 -4.06
C ASN A 233 0.12 -16.78 -5.43
N ILE A 234 0.28 -17.53 -6.51
CA ILE A 234 0.25 -17.04 -7.90
C ILE A 234 -0.99 -17.51 -8.67
N HIS A 235 -1.99 -18.03 -7.96
CA HIS A 235 -3.23 -18.48 -8.58
C HIS A 235 -3.98 -17.32 -9.28
N PRO A 236 -4.45 -17.45 -10.54
CA PRO A 236 -5.05 -16.34 -11.30
C PRO A 236 -6.22 -15.65 -10.59
N LYS A 237 -6.99 -16.39 -9.79
CA LYS A 237 -8.13 -15.86 -9.02
C LYS A 237 -7.73 -14.92 -7.87
N LEU A 238 -6.45 -14.87 -7.49
CA LEU A 238 -5.94 -13.92 -6.51
C LEU A 238 -5.62 -12.54 -7.12
N PHE A 239 -5.64 -12.42 -8.45
CA PHE A 239 -5.29 -11.20 -9.17
C PHE A 239 -6.52 -10.56 -9.78
N SER A 240 -6.51 -9.23 -9.84
CA SER A 240 -7.55 -8.43 -10.50
C SER A 240 -6.90 -7.38 -11.38
N LYS A 241 -7.51 -7.11 -12.53
CA LYS A 241 -7.06 -6.07 -13.47
C LYS A 241 -7.70 -4.71 -13.17
N ARG A 242 -8.86 -4.73 -12.49
CA ARG A 242 -9.66 -3.54 -12.22
C ARG A 242 -10.32 -3.60 -10.86
N VAL A 243 -10.62 -2.43 -10.30
CA VAL A 243 -11.36 -2.26 -9.05
C VAL A 243 -12.41 -1.18 -9.24
N LEU A 244 -13.63 -1.45 -8.79
CA LEU A 244 -14.67 -0.44 -8.72
C LEU A 244 -14.63 0.25 -7.35
N VAL A 245 -14.55 1.57 -7.35
CA VAL A 245 -14.48 2.39 -6.14
C VAL A 245 -15.67 3.34 -6.10
N SER A 246 -16.34 3.39 -4.95
CA SER A 246 -17.40 4.37 -4.69
C SER A 246 -16.78 5.70 -4.27
N SER A 247 -17.22 6.81 -4.87
CA SER A 247 -17.06 8.20 -4.38
C SER A 247 -15.75 8.47 -3.62
N PRO A 248 -14.60 8.57 -4.31
CA PRO A 248 -13.31 8.83 -3.69
C PRO A 248 -13.32 10.18 -2.95
N VAL A 249 -12.72 10.19 -1.76
CA VAL A 249 -12.44 11.42 -1.02
C VAL A 249 -11.14 12.02 -1.54
N TRP A 250 -11.21 13.28 -1.96
CA TRP A 250 -10.04 14.03 -2.40
C TRP A 250 -9.60 14.97 -1.28
N ILE A 251 -8.33 14.90 -0.90
CA ILE A 251 -7.77 15.83 0.10
C ILE A 251 -7.98 17.27 -0.36
N SER A 252 -7.77 17.55 -1.65
CA SER A 252 -8.04 18.84 -2.32
C SER A 252 -9.51 19.27 -2.31
N GLY A 253 -10.43 18.41 -1.89
CA GLY A 253 -11.88 18.62 -1.99
C GLY A 253 -12.46 18.30 -3.38
N GLU A 254 -11.66 18.42 -4.43
CA GLU A 254 -12.05 18.12 -5.81
C GLU A 254 -11.08 17.14 -6.50
N PRO A 255 -11.56 16.36 -7.49
CA PRO A 255 -10.70 15.50 -8.31
C PRO A 255 -9.61 16.31 -9.03
N PRO A 256 -8.34 15.87 -9.04
CA PRO A 256 -7.29 16.52 -9.81
C PRO A 256 -7.66 16.70 -11.29
N LYS A 257 -7.40 17.89 -11.83
CA LYS A 257 -7.72 18.24 -13.23
C LYS A 257 -7.05 17.33 -14.26
N GLU A 258 -5.94 16.69 -13.86
CA GLU A 258 -5.11 15.81 -14.68
C GLU A 258 -5.61 14.35 -14.70
N LEU A 259 -6.73 14.03 -14.03
CA LEU A 259 -7.28 12.67 -14.00
C LEU A 259 -7.83 12.22 -15.35
N HIS A 260 -8.25 13.13 -16.21
CA HIS A 260 -8.84 12.78 -17.50
C HIS A 260 -7.75 12.40 -18.51
N GLY A 261 -7.65 11.10 -18.78
CA GLY A 261 -7.01 10.58 -19.98
C GLY A 261 -5.51 10.26 -19.89
N GLN A 262 -4.88 10.29 -18.71
CA GLN A 262 -3.47 9.87 -18.57
C GLN A 262 -3.24 9.10 -17.26
N ASN A 263 -2.63 7.91 -17.37
CA ASN A 263 -2.45 6.90 -16.32
C ASN A 263 -1.36 7.30 -15.29
N ARG A 264 -1.58 8.42 -14.60
CA ARG A 264 -0.57 9.07 -13.75
C ARG A 264 -0.76 8.85 -12.25
N LEU A 265 -1.71 8.00 -11.85
CA LEU A 265 -1.91 7.69 -10.43
C LEU A 265 -1.07 6.51 -9.97
N GLN A 266 -0.75 6.51 -8.69
CA GLN A 266 -0.24 5.33 -7.98
C GLN A 266 -1.21 5.02 -6.85
N CYS A 267 -1.73 3.79 -6.81
CA CYS A 267 -2.67 3.34 -5.80
C CYS A 267 -2.01 2.37 -4.83
N LEU A 268 -2.22 2.61 -3.54
CA LEU A 268 -1.78 1.76 -2.45
C LEU A 268 -2.98 0.99 -1.90
N PHE A 269 -3.08 -0.31 -2.21
CA PHE A 269 -4.22 -1.16 -1.80
C PHE A 269 -4.09 -1.74 -0.39
N GLN A 270 -2.87 -1.85 0.11
CA GLN A 270 -2.57 -2.29 1.46
C GLN A 270 -1.36 -1.50 1.94
N ARG A 271 -1.35 -1.12 3.22
CA ARG A 271 -0.27 -0.32 3.83
C ARG A 271 1.15 -0.82 3.52
N THR A 272 1.33 -2.13 3.45
CA THR A 272 2.66 -2.76 3.32
C THR A 272 3.05 -3.09 1.88
N ILE A 273 2.18 -2.86 0.90
CA ILE A 273 2.45 -3.15 -0.51
C ILE A 273 3.00 -1.88 -1.18
N LEU A 274 3.80 -1.99 -2.23
CA LEU A 274 4.25 -0.82 -2.98
C LEU A 274 3.10 -0.22 -3.80
N PRO A 275 3.03 1.12 -3.96
CA PRO A 275 2.03 1.74 -4.83
C PRO A 275 2.10 1.21 -6.27
N ILE A 276 0.95 0.80 -6.79
CA ILE A 276 0.80 0.24 -8.14
C ILE A 276 0.30 1.34 -9.08
N PRO A 277 0.94 1.54 -10.24
CA PRO A 277 0.43 2.44 -11.25
C PRO A 277 -0.99 2.09 -11.71
N CYS A 278 -1.85 3.10 -11.79
CA CYS A 278 -3.23 2.92 -12.17
C CYS A 278 -3.80 4.12 -12.93
N ALA A 279 -4.87 3.83 -13.68
CA ALA A 279 -5.75 4.77 -14.32
C ALA A 279 -7.05 4.87 -13.51
N LEU A 280 -7.66 6.05 -13.41
CA LEU A 280 -8.99 6.23 -12.84
C LEU A 280 -9.94 6.72 -13.92
N TYR A 281 -11.04 6.01 -14.13
CA TYR A 281 -12.08 6.36 -15.09
C TYR A 281 -13.42 6.57 -14.39
N SER A 282 -14.24 7.48 -14.90
CA SER A 282 -15.66 7.55 -14.54
C SER A 282 -16.36 6.27 -15.00
N HIS A 283 -17.15 5.66 -14.13
CA HIS A 283 -17.82 4.41 -14.47
C HIS A 283 -19.00 4.66 -15.43
N GLN A 284 -19.01 3.97 -16.57
CA GLN A 284 -19.93 4.23 -17.69
C GLN A 284 -21.44 4.16 -17.35
N LYS A 285 -21.82 3.46 -16.27
CA LYS A 285 -23.23 3.24 -15.91
C LYS A 285 -23.71 4.01 -14.68
N ASP A 286 -22.78 4.53 -13.86
CA ASP A 286 -23.12 5.20 -12.61
C ASP A 286 -21.98 6.16 -12.22
N ASP A 287 -22.24 7.45 -12.34
CA ASP A 287 -21.26 8.52 -12.08
C ASP A 287 -20.80 8.59 -10.61
N ARG A 288 -21.44 7.84 -9.71
CA ARG A 288 -21.03 7.72 -8.30
C ARG A 288 -19.84 6.78 -8.11
N PHE A 289 -19.54 5.97 -9.13
CA PHE A 289 -18.46 5.01 -9.11
C PHE A 289 -17.35 5.38 -10.10
N PHE A 290 -16.15 4.94 -9.76
CA PHE A 290 -14.97 5.08 -10.57
C PHE A 290 -14.33 3.71 -10.77
N GLU A 291 -13.81 3.46 -11.96
CA GLU A 291 -13.09 2.24 -12.29
C GLU A 291 -11.59 2.54 -12.26
N LEU A 292 -10.86 1.83 -11.39
CA LEU A 292 -9.41 1.80 -11.40
C LEU A 292 -8.93 0.68 -12.31
N GLU A 293 -8.11 1.00 -13.29
CA GLU A 293 -7.44 0.00 -14.16
C GLU A 293 -5.95 -0.02 -13.88
N PHE A 294 -5.38 -1.22 -13.75
CA PHE A 294 -3.95 -1.39 -13.49
C PHE A 294 -3.19 -1.59 -14.79
N GLY A 295 -2.11 -0.83 -14.96
CA GLY A 295 -1.15 -1.07 -16.04
C GLY A 295 -0.42 -2.38 -15.79
N PHE A 296 -0.96 -3.50 -16.30
CA PHE A 296 -0.41 -4.84 -16.10
C PHE A 296 1.05 -4.88 -16.55
N ALA A 297 1.34 -4.37 -17.74
CA ALA A 297 2.70 -4.36 -18.28
C ALA A 297 3.64 -3.52 -17.40
N ARG A 298 3.21 -2.33 -16.97
CA ARG A 298 3.99 -1.47 -16.08
C ARG A 298 4.23 -2.09 -14.70
N ALA A 299 3.21 -2.73 -14.10
CA ALA A 299 3.33 -3.39 -12.81
C ALA A 299 4.29 -4.59 -12.88
N VAL A 300 4.18 -5.41 -13.92
CA VAL A 300 5.04 -6.58 -14.13
C VAL A 300 6.48 -6.15 -14.44
N LEU A 301 6.69 -5.07 -15.20
CA LEU A 301 8.01 -4.48 -15.42
C LEU A 301 8.67 -4.05 -14.10
N ARG A 302 7.93 -3.38 -13.21
CA ARG A 302 8.45 -3.01 -11.89
C ARG A 302 8.85 -4.23 -11.06
N ILE A 303 8.06 -5.30 -11.08
CA ILE A 303 8.39 -6.54 -10.37
C ILE A 303 9.67 -7.16 -10.95
N ALA A 304 9.80 -7.22 -12.27
CA ALA A 304 10.99 -7.79 -12.92
C ALA A 304 12.27 -7.00 -12.60
N CYS A 305 12.16 -5.67 -12.53
CA CYS A 305 13.30 -4.78 -12.30
C CYS A 305 13.65 -4.55 -10.82
N ASN A 306 12.76 -4.86 -9.87
CA ASN A 306 13.00 -4.59 -8.45
C ASN A 306 13.72 -5.78 -7.75
N ASP A 307 14.91 -5.50 -7.22
CA ASP A 307 15.76 -6.48 -6.54
C ASP A 307 15.20 -6.99 -5.21
N SER A 308 14.17 -6.34 -4.65
CA SER A 308 13.49 -6.79 -3.43
C SER A 308 12.70 -8.08 -3.63
N PHE A 309 12.37 -8.45 -4.88
CA PHE A 309 11.63 -9.67 -5.19
C PHE A 309 12.57 -10.86 -5.43
N PRO A 310 12.19 -12.08 -4.99
CA PRO A 310 12.92 -13.31 -5.30
C PRO A 310 13.17 -13.51 -6.81
N GLY A 311 14.36 -14.03 -7.17
CA GLY A 311 14.77 -14.18 -8.57
C GLY A 311 13.81 -14.98 -9.45
N HIS A 312 13.14 -16.01 -8.91
CA HIS A 312 12.14 -16.79 -9.66
C HIS A 312 10.88 -15.97 -9.97
N ILE A 313 10.44 -15.08 -9.06
CA ILE A 313 9.31 -14.16 -9.29
C ILE A 313 9.70 -13.13 -10.36
N ARG A 314 10.91 -12.57 -10.27
CA ARG A 314 11.43 -11.63 -11.28
C ARG A 314 11.51 -12.26 -12.67
N ASN A 315 11.98 -13.49 -12.76
CA ASN A 315 12.03 -14.24 -14.01
C ASN A 315 10.61 -14.48 -14.57
N ALA A 316 9.68 -14.99 -13.75
CA ALA A 316 8.30 -15.21 -14.15
C ALA A 316 7.61 -13.91 -14.62
N ALA A 317 7.86 -12.80 -13.92
CA ALA A 317 7.40 -11.48 -14.32
C ALA A 317 7.97 -11.09 -15.68
N SER A 318 9.28 -11.25 -15.90
CA SER A 318 9.92 -10.90 -17.18
C SER A 318 9.35 -11.70 -18.37
N VAL A 319 9.08 -12.99 -18.19
CA VAL A 319 8.44 -13.84 -19.20
C VAL A 319 6.99 -13.42 -19.45
N SER A 320 6.26 -13.10 -18.39
CA SER A 320 4.86 -12.65 -18.48
C SER A 320 4.76 -11.32 -19.24
N LEU A 321 5.64 -10.37 -18.92
CA LEU A 321 5.72 -9.08 -19.61
C LEU A 321 6.05 -9.28 -21.09
N LYS A 322 7.02 -10.14 -21.40
CA LYS A 322 7.39 -10.44 -22.79
C LYS A 322 6.21 -10.96 -23.60
N ASN A 323 5.51 -11.95 -23.06
CA ASN A 323 4.35 -12.53 -23.74
C ASN A 323 3.24 -11.49 -23.90
N PHE A 324 3.03 -10.64 -22.90
CA PHE A 324 2.04 -9.56 -22.95
C PHE A 324 2.37 -8.52 -24.03
N VAL A 325 3.61 -8.03 -24.08
CA VAL A 325 4.09 -7.07 -25.09
C VAL A 325 3.94 -7.65 -26.48
N ARG A 326 4.38 -8.90 -26.69
CA ARG A 326 4.28 -9.57 -28.00
C ARG A 326 2.85 -9.58 -28.55
N THR A 327 1.85 -9.73 -27.70
CA THR A 327 0.44 -9.80 -28.12
C THR A 327 -0.22 -8.42 -28.22
N ASN A 328 0.11 -7.48 -27.34
CA ASN A 328 -0.70 -6.27 -27.15
C ASN A 328 -0.03 -4.96 -27.59
N TRP A 329 1.25 -4.99 -28.01
CA TRP A 329 2.00 -3.77 -28.35
C TRP A 329 1.63 -3.16 -29.70
N SER A 330 1.28 -3.94 -30.72
CA SER A 330 0.85 -3.39 -32.03
C SER A 330 -0.53 -2.73 -31.98
N GLY A 331 -1.33 -3.04 -30.94
CA GLY A 331 -2.72 -2.58 -30.80
C GLY A 331 -3.76 -3.60 -31.26
N ASP A 332 -3.34 -4.73 -31.85
CA ASP A 332 -4.25 -5.77 -32.38
C ASP A 332 -4.64 -6.84 -31.34
N GLY A 333 -4.17 -6.68 -30.09
CA GLY A 333 -4.42 -7.64 -29.01
C GLY A 333 -5.72 -7.39 -28.25
N ASP A 334 -6.13 -8.37 -27.44
CA ASP A 334 -7.34 -8.31 -26.60
C ASP A 334 -7.30 -7.18 -25.55
N ALA A 335 -6.13 -6.62 -25.25
CA ALA A 335 -5.94 -5.53 -24.30
C ALA A 335 -4.84 -4.55 -24.78
N PRO A 336 -5.14 -3.68 -25.76
CA PRO A 336 -4.16 -2.79 -26.36
C PRO A 336 -3.63 -1.78 -25.33
N LEU A 337 -2.31 -1.57 -25.35
CA LEU A 337 -1.65 -0.59 -24.47
C LEU A 337 -1.91 0.83 -24.96
N ALA A 338 -2.27 1.73 -24.04
CA ALA A 338 -2.33 3.17 -24.29
C ALA A 338 -0.92 3.73 -24.57
N GLU A 339 -0.81 4.77 -25.40
CA GLU A 339 0.50 5.29 -25.85
C GLU A 339 1.33 5.87 -24.68
N ASP A 340 0.67 6.39 -23.63
CA ASP A 340 1.34 6.85 -22.42
C ASP A 340 2.01 5.70 -21.64
N GLU A 341 1.33 4.54 -21.54
CA GLU A 341 1.90 3.33 -20.95
C GLU A 341 3.06 2.79 -21.81
N ARG A 342 2.92 2.83 -23.14
CA ARG A 342 4.00 2.46 -24.06
C ARG A 342 5.24 3.33 -23.87
N GLU A 343 5.07 4.65 -23.79
CA GLU A 343 6.16 5.61 -23.57
C GLU A 343 6.88 5.36 -22.25
N GLN A 344 6.14 5.07 -21.17
CA GLN A 344 6.72 4.76 -19.87
C GLN A 344 7.49 3.43 -19.88
N ILE A 345 6.98 2.40 -20.56
CA ILE A 345 7.69 1.12 -20.72
C ILE A 345 8.96 1.33 -21.54
N ARG A 346 8.90 2.07 -22.66
CA ARG A 346 10.09 2.43 -23.46
C ARG A 346 11.14 3.12 -22.60
N SER A 347 10.74 4.13 -21.82
CA SER A 347 11.65 4.88 -20.94
C SER A 347 12.28 3.99 -19.86
N ALA A 348 11.48 3.18 -19.18
CA ALA A 348 11.97 2.30 -18.11
C ALA A 348 12.89 1.18 -18.64
N LEU A 349 12.64 0.65 -19.83
CA LEU A 349 13.52 -0.34 -20.46
C LEU A 349 14.89 0.26 -20.78
N LEU A 350 14.92 1.49 -21.29
CA LEU A 350 16.17 2.21 -21.58
C LEU A 350 17.04 2.41 -20.33
N GLU A 351 16.41 2.69 -19.19
CA GLU A 351 17.13 2.91 -17.92
C GLU A 351 17.62 1.61 -17.28
N THR A 352 16.84 0.53 -17.38
CA THR A 352 17.05 -0.65 -16.54
C THR A 352 17.74 -1.81 -17.25
N MET A 353 17.62 -1.97 -18.56
CA MET A 353 17.96 -3.25 -19.22
C MET A 353 19.41 -3.71 -19.01
N PHE A 354 20.36 -2.79 -18.90
CA PHE A 354 21.78 -3.10 -18.73
C PHE A 354 22.17 -3.45 -17.28
N GLN A 355 21.35 -3.06 -16.31
CA GLN A 355 21.59 -3.30 -14.89
C GLN A 355 20.97 -4.62 -14.40
N LEU A 356 20.14 -5.25 -15.23
CA LEU A 356 19.40 -6.45 -14.83
C LEU A 356 20.28 -7.71 -14.79
N PRO A 357 19.97 -8.67 -13.89
CA PRO A 357 20.67 -9.94 -13.82
C PRO A 357 20.59 -10.76 -15.13
N SER A 358 21.60 -11.60 -15.37
CA SER A 358 21.73 -12.42 -16.60
C SER A 358 20.55 -13.35 -16.89
N TYR A 359 19.76 -13.71 -15.87
CA TYR A 359 18.57 -14.56 -16.04
C TYR A 359 17.31 -13.78 -16.47
N VAL A 360 17.21 -12.48 -16.19
CA VAL A 360 16.10 -11.60 -16.62
C VAL A 360 16.40 -10.91 -17.93
N ARG A 361 17.67 -10.49 -18.11
CA ARG A 361 18.13 -9.66 -19.22
C ARG A 361 17.74 -10.19 -20.62
N PRO A 362 17.85 -11.50 -20.93
CA PRO A 362 17.45 -12.02 -22.23
C PRO A 362 15.97 -11.75 -22.57
N GLN A 363 15.08 -11.82 -21.58
CA GLN A 363 13.66 -11.56 -21.80
C GLN A 363 13.39 -10.08 -22.06
N MET A 364 14.16 -9.19 -21.43
CA MET A 364 14.07 -7.75 -21.62
C MET A 364 14.61 -7.33 -22.99
N ILE A 365 15.70 -7.95 -23.45
CA ILE A 365 16.20 -7.76 -24.81
C ILE A 365 15.14 -8.17 -25.83
N GLU A 366 14.48 -9.32 -25.63
CA GLU A 366 13.39 -9.74 -26.51
C GLU A 366 12.24 -8.74 -26.54
N ILE A 367 11.87 -8.16 -25.39
CA ILE A 367 10.87 -7.08 -25.31
C ILE A 367 11.31 -5.87 -26.14
N VAL A 368 12.56 -5.40 -25.97
CA VAL A 368 13.11 -4.27 -26.71
C VAL A 368 13.07 -4.53 -28.23
N CYS A 369 13.47 -5.72 -28.68
CA CYS A 369 13.38 -6.10 -30.10
C CYS A 369 11.94 -6.09 -30.64
N GLN A 370 10.96 -6.51 -29.84
CA GLN A 370 9.55 -6.51 -30.28
C GLN A 370 9.01 -5.08 -30.40
N ILE A 371 9.33 -4.23 -29.42
CA ILE A 371 8.92 -2.83 -29.42
C ILE A 371 9.59 -2.07 -30.58
N SER A 372 10.88 -2.27 -30.79
CA SER A 372 11.63 -1.56 -31.84
C SER A 372 11.10 -1.85 -33.24
N LYS A 373 10.60 -3.07 -33.52
CA LYS A 373 9.98 -3.41 -34.81
C LYS A 373 8.77 -2.55 -35.16
N VAL A 374 8.06 -2.03 -34.16
CA VAL A 374 6.81 -1.27 -34.34
C VAL A 374 7.03 0.22 -34.15
N ASP A 375 7.91 0.61 -33.23
CA ASP A 375 8.03 1.98 -32.77
C ASP A 375 9.31 2.68 -33.24
N PHE A 376 10.34 1.95 -33.72
CA PHE A 376 11.56 2.57 -34.23
C PHE A 376 11.47 2.82 -35.75
N PRO A 377 11.95 3.97 -36.26
CA PRO A 377 12.56 5.10 -35.52
C PRO A 377 11.55 6.12 -34.99
N ASP A 378 10.34 6.15 -35.52
CA ASP A 378 9.45 7.31 -35.43
C ASP A 378 8.96 7.63 -34.00
N ARG A 379 8.70 6.59 -33.19
CA ARG A 379 8.18 6.69 -31.82
C ARG A 379 9.22 6.36 -30.75
N TRP A 380 10.42 5.93 -31.12
CA TRP A 380 11.51 5.62 -30.18
C TRP A 380 12.91 6.01 -30.67
N PRO A 381 13.13 7.28 -31.07
CA PRO A 381 14.39 7.70 -31.70
C PRO A 381 15.60 7.65 -30.76
N GLN A 382 15.40 7.77 -29.45
CA GLN A 382 16.49 7.81 -28.47
C GLN A 382 17.17 6.46 -28.26
N LEU A 383 16.59 5.35 -28.76
CA LEU A 383 17.11 4.00 -28.55
C LEU A 383 18.59 3.90 -28.99
N ILE A 384 18.92 4.35 -30.20
CA ILE A 384 20.28 4.28 -30.73
C ILE A 384 21.27 5.15 -29.93
N GLN A 385 20.83 6.35 -29.52
CA GLN A 385 21.67 7.25 -28.74
C GLN A 385 22.05 6.64 -27.38
N LEU A 386 21.09 6.00 -26.70
CA LEU A 386 21.34 5.35 -25.41
C LEU A 386 22.19 4.09 -25.53
N LEU A 387 21.95 3.27 -26.55
CA LEU A 387 22.82 2.12 -26.86
C LEU A 387 24.27 2.58 -27.09
N SER A 388 24.46 3.69 -27.82
CA SER A 388 25.77 4.29 -28.04
C SER A 388 26.40 4.85 -26.77
N GLN A 389 25.63 5.55 -25.94
CA GLN A 389 26.11 6.11 -24.66
C GLN A 389 26.55 5.01 -23.69
N HIS A 390 25.81 3.90 -23.59
CA HIS A 390 26.20 2.79 -22.73
C HIS A 390 27.47 2.08 -23.20
N LEU A 391 27.67 1.94 -24.53
CA LEU A 391 28.94 1.47 -25.08
C LEU A 391 30.11 2.37 -24.69
N GLN A 392 29.91 3.69 -24.72
CA GLN A 392 30.95 4.67 -24.42
C GLN A 392 31.23 4.81 -22.92
N ALA A 393 30.21 4.63 -22.07
CA ALA A 393 30.31 4.78 -20.62
C ALA A 393 30.83 3.52 -19.90
N ALA A 394 30.87 2.38 -20.58
CA ALA A 394 31.36 1.14 -19.99
C ALA A 394 32.90 1.19 -19.83
N THR A 395 33.36 1.59 -18.63
CA THR A 395 34.79 1.72 -18.31
C THR A 395 35.39 0.46 -17.67
N ALA A 396 34.54 -0.46 -17.17
CA ALA A 396 34.95 -1.73 -16.58
C ALA A 396 34.72 -2.90 -17.56
N PHE A 397 35.65 -3.85 -17.63
CA PHE A 397 35.60 -4.98 -18.56
C PHE A 397 34.32 -5.83 -18.42
N ASP A 398 33.83 -6.01 -17.20
CA ASP A 398 32.58 -6.74 -16.93
C ASP A 398 31.34 -6.00 -17.45
N GLN A 399 31.31 -4.67 -17.38
CA GLN A 399 30.21 -3.86 -17.93
C GLN A 399 30.26 -3.79 -19.45
N LEU A 400 31.46 -3.75 -20.03
CA LEU A 400 31.71 -3.82 -21.47
C LEU A 400 31.23 -5.15 -22.05
N SER A 401 31.59 -6.28 -21.44
CA SER A 401 31.18 -7.62 -21.92
C SER A 401 29.67 -7.83 -21.85
N VAL A 402 29.02 -7.36 -20.78
CA VAL A 402 27.56 -7.38 -20.64
C VAL A 402 26.89 -6.50 -21.69
N SER A 403 27.40 -5.29 -21.92
CA SER A 403 26.82 -4.34 -22.88
C SER A 403 27.00 -4.84 -24.32
N LEU A 404 28.18 -5.34 -24.68
CA LEU A 404 28.47 -5.94 -25.98
C LEU A 404 27.61 -7.17 -26.24
N GLY A 405 27.51 -8.10 -25.28
CA GLY A 405 26.66 -9.29 -25.45
C GLY A 405 25.17 -8.94 -25.58
N THR A 406 24.71 -7.90 -24.88
CA THR A 406 23.33 -7.37 -25.00
C THR A 406 23.11 -6.78 -26.40
N LEU A 407 24.09 -6.04 -26.93
CA LEU A 407 24.03 -5.43 -28.25
C LEU A 407 24.12 -6.45 -29.38
N GLU A 408 24.99 -7.45 -29.27
CA GLU A 408 25.06 -8.55 -30.22
C GLU A 408 23.73 -9.30 -30.30
N GLN A 409 23.06 -9.51 -29.16
CA GLN A 409 21.73 -10.11 -29.12
C GLN A 409 20.64 -9.21 -29.72
N LEU A 410 20.75 -7.89 -29.57
CA LEU A 410 19.84 -6.92 -30.19
C LEU A 410 20.06 -6.80 -31.71
N ILE A 411 21.31 -6.86 -32.18
CA ILE A 411 21.68 -6.72 -33.60
C ILE A 411 21.43 -8.01 -34.39
N SER A 412 21.57 -9.17 -33.76
CA SER A 412 21.37 -10.48 -34.42
C SER A 412 19.90 -10.87 -34.65
N ARG A 413 18.95 -10.11 -34.11
CA ARG A 413 17.51 -10.41 -34.13
C ARG A 413 16.69 -9.29 -34.76
#